data_AF-A0A3D0QQA3-F1
#
_entry.id   AF-A0A3D0QQA3-F1
#
_cell.length_a   1.000
_cell.length_b   1.000
_cell.length_c   1.000
_cell.angle_alpha   90.00
_cell.angle_beta   90.00
_cell.angle_gamma   90.00
#
_symmetry.space_group_name_H-M   'P 1'
#
loop_
_entity.id
_entity.type
_entity.pdbx_description
1 polymer ?
#
loop_
_entity_poly.entity_id
_entity_poly.type
_entity_poly.pdbx_seq_one_letter_code
_entity_poly.pdbx_strand_id
1 'polypeptide(L)'
;MALWDRLKESAQTMQTQLEAKKKDLKSGAFRDASMAMCALVAAADGTIDPAERQRVASLIATNDVLQNFPADDLQRRFNDYVGKLTADFAFGKVSVLQEIGKAKKKPAEAR
;
A
#
# COMPACT_ATOMS: atom_id res chain seq x y z
N MET A 1 23.51 -28.71 25.52
CA MET A 1 22.27 -27.91 25.43
C MET A 1 22.16 -27.06 24.15
N ALA A 2 23.11 -27.13 23.21
CA ALA A 2 23.12 -26.27 22.01
C ALA A 2 21.91 -26.41 21.05
N LEU A 3 21.22 -27.56 21.05
CA LEU A 3 20.04 -27.77 20.20
C LEU A 3 18.81 -27.02 20.71
N TRP A 4 18.66 -26.89 22.03
CA TRP A 4 17.57 -26.17 22.67
C TRP A 4 17.72 -24.65 22.51
N ASP A 5 18.95 -24.16 22.65
CA ASP A 5 19.26 -22.74 22.46
C ASP A 5 19.02 -22.30 21.00
N ARG A 6 19.42 -23.13 20.02
CA ARG A 6 19.15 -22.86 18.58
C ARG A 6 17.67 -22.85 18.23
N LEU A 7 16.87 -23.75 18.82
CA LEU A 7 15.41 -23.74 18.63
C LEU A 7 14.79 -22.46 19.19
N LYS A 8 15.22 -22.04 20.39
CA LYS A 8 14.73 -20.82 21.04
C LYS A 8 15.10 -19.56 20.26
N GLU A 9 16.34 -19.49 19.77
CA GLU A 9 16.84 -18.41 18.91
C GLU A 9 16.10 -18.35 17.56
N SER A 10 15.82 -19.51 16.96
CA SER A 10 15.05 -19.60 15.71
C SER A 10 13.61 -19.14 15.89
N ALA A 11 12.97 -19.53 17.00
CA ALA A 11 11.62 -19.10 17.34
C ALA A 11 11.55 -17.57 17.57
N GLN A 12 12.52 -16.99 18.29
CA GLN A 12 12.61 -15.54 18.50
C GLN A 12 12.84 -14.77 17.19
N THR A 13 13.69 -15.29 16.31
CA THR A 13 13.94 -14.70 14.99
C THR A 13 12.68 -14.71 14.12
N MET A 14 11.96 -15.84 14.08
CA MET A 14 10.68 -15.94 13.36
C MET A 14 9.62 -14.99 13.93
N GLN A 15 9.51 -14.88 15.25
CA GLN A 15 8.57 -13.95 15.89
C GLN A 15 8.85 -12.49 15.51
N THR A 16 10.13 -12.10 15.52
CA THR A 16 10.55 -10.74 15.13
C THR A 16 10.23 -10.46 13.65
N GLN A 17 10.47 -11.43 12.76
CA GLN A 17 10.13 -11.30 11.34
C GLN A 17 8.61 -11.19 11.11
N LEU A 18 7.80 -11.95 11.85
CA LEU A 18 6.34 -11.87 11.77
C LEU A 18 5.81 -10.50 12.23
N GLU A 19 6.37 -9.97 13.33
CA GLU A 19 6.03 -8.63 13.80
C GLU A 19 6.43 -7.54 12.80
N ALA A 20 7.61 -7.66 12.18
CA ALA A 20 8.06 -6.75 11.13
C ALA A 20 7.09 -6.76 9.93
N LYS A 21 6.74 -7.95 9.40
CA LYS A 21 5.77 -8.09 8.30
C LYS A 21 4.40 -7.52 8.65
N LYS A 22 3.93 -7.73 9.89
CA LYS A 22 2.67 -7.16 10.37
C LYS A 22 2.72 -5.63 10.43
N LYS A 23 3.85 -5.06 10.87
CA LYS A 23 4.07 -3.61 10.87
C LYS A 23 4.14 -3.04 9.46
N ASP A 24 4.73 -3.76 8.51
CA ASP A 24 4.79 -3.34 7.11
C ASP A 24 3.40 -3.23 6.48
N LEU A 25 2.53 -4.21 6.72
CA LEU A 25 1.12 -4.17 6.27
C LEU A 25 0.30 -3.06 6.93
N LYS A 26 0.74 -2.56 8.09
CA LYS A 26 0.16 -1.40 8.79
C LYS A 26 0.92 -0.11 8.54
N SER A 27 1.92 -0.12 7.66
CA SER A 27 2.76 1.05 7.43
C SER A 27 2.03 2.08 6.54
N GLY A 28 2.26 3.36 6.82
CA GLY A 28 1.74 4.43 5.97
C GLY A 28 2.23 4.34 4.52
N ALA A 29 3.45 3.82 4.31
CA ALA A 29 4.00 3.62 2.96
C ALA A 29 3.22 2.55 2.17
N PHE A 30 2.85 1.44 2.82
CA PHE A 30 2.00 0.42 2.21
C PHE A 30 0.64 1.00 1.83
N ARG A 31 -0.02 1.69 2.76
CA ARG A 31 -1.30 2.37 2.51
C ARG A 31 -1.22 3.30 1.31
N ASP A 32 -0.23 4.18 1.30
CA ASP A 32 -0.09 5.23 0.28
C ASP A 32 0.19 4.61 -1.10
N ALA A 33 1.01 3.56 -1.16
CA ALA A 33 1.27 2.83 -2.39
C ALA A 33 0.08 2.00 -2.88
N SER A 34 -0.69 1.38 -1.98
CA SER A 34 -1.93 0.68 -2.33
C SER A 34 -2.94 1.64 -2.95
N MET A 35 -3.15 2.83 -2.37
CA MET A 35 -4.06 3.83 -2.92
C MET A 35 -3.57 4.37 -4.27
N ALA A 36 -2.26 4.59 -4.40
CA ALA A 36 -1.62 4.99 -5.66
C ALA A 36 -1.82 3.94 -6.77
N MET A 37 -1.65 2.65 -6.47
CA MET A 37 -1.93 1.56 -7.42
C MET A 37 -3.41 1.51 -7.80
N CYS A 38 -4.32 1.62 -6.84
CA CYS A 38 -5.76 1.68 -7.12
C CYS A 38 -6.12 2.85 -8.06
N ALA A 39 -5.49 4.01 -7.88
CA ALA A 39 -5.69 5.16 -8.75
C ALA A 39 -5.15 4.92 -10.18
N LEU A 40 -4.00 4.25 -10.34
CA LEU A 40 -3.52 3.86 -11.68
C LEU A 40 -4.43 2.87 -12.38
N VAL A 41 -4.98 1.90 -11.64
CA VAL A 41 -5.93 0.93 -12.19
C VAL A 41 -7.22 1.62 -12.60
N ALA A 42 -7.71 2.56 -11.78
CA ALA A 42 -8.88 3.38 -12.10
C ALA A 42 -8.68 4.30 -13.31
N ALA A 43 -7.42 4.62 -13.66
CA ALA A 43 -7.06 5.50 -14.77
C ALA A 43 -6.45 4.76 -15.96
N ALA A 44 -6.59 3.43 -16.01
CA ALA A 44 -5.87 2.58 -16.97
C ALA A 44 -6.23 2.88 -18.43
N ASP A 45 -7.45 3.36 -18.70
CA ASP A 45 -7.92 3.75 -20.02
C ASP A 45 -7.59 5.22 -20.38
N GLY A 46 -6.91 5.94 -19.48
CA GLY A 46 -6.53 7.35 -19.66
C GLY A 46 -7.60 8.34 -19.18
N THR A 47 -8.77 7.87 -18.77
CA THR A 47 -9.83 8.65 -18.15
C THR A 47 -10.24 8.02 -16.83
N ILE A 48 -11.04 8.72 -16.02
CA ILE A 48 -11.55 8.14 -14.76
C ILE A 48 -13.03 8.46 -14.71
N ASP A 49 -13.88 7.47 -14.97
CA ASP A 49 -15.33 7.65 -14.83
C ASP A 49 -15.68 7.67 -13.32
N PRO A 50 -16.57 8.57 -12.87
CA PRO A 50 -17.23 8.48 -11.57
C PRO A 50 -17.67 7.06 -11.16
N ALA A 51 -18.17 6.25 -12.10
CA ALA A 51 -18.58 4.87 -11.85
C ALA A 51 -17.39 3.96 -11.48
N GLU A 52 -16.26 4.10 -12.17
CA GLU A 52 -15.04 3.33 -11.88
C GLU A 52 -14.43 3.75 -10.55
N ARG A 53 -14.41 5.06 -10.28
CA ARG A 53 -13.99 5.61 -8.99
C ARG A 53 -14.82 5.01 -7.84
N GLN A 54 -16.13 4.91 -8.00
CA GLN A 54 -17.02 4.33 -7.00
C GLN A 54 -16.76 2.82 -6.81
N ARG A 55 -16.53 2.07 -7.90
CA ARG A 55 -16.20 0.64 -7.83
C ARG A 55 -14.88 0.42 -7.09
N VAL A 56 -13.85 1.17 -7.41
CA VAL A 56 -12.54 1.06 -6.75
C VAL A 56 -12.62 1.46 -5.28
N ALA A 57 -13.37 2.50 -4.94
CA ALA A 57 -13.62 2.87 -3.54
C ALA A 57 -14.31 1.75 -2.75
N SER A 58 -15.29 1.07 -3.36
CA SER A 58 -15.95 -0.11 -2.77
C SER A 58 -14.94 -1.24 -2.52
N LEU A 59 -14.10 -1.55 -3.52
CA LEU A 59 -13.07 -2.59 -3.39
C LEU A 59 -12.02 -2.27 -2.31
N ILE A 60 -11.67 -1.00 -2.14
CA ILE A 60 -10.77 -0.55 -1.07
C ILE A 60 -11.41 -0.79 0.30
N ALA A 61 -12.69 -0.49 0.46
CA ALA A 61 -13.41 -0.64 1.73
C ALA A 61 -13.60 -2.11 2.14
N THR A 62 -13.75 -3.03 1.17
CA THR A 62 -13.95 -4.46 1.43
C THR A 62 -12.65 -5.25 1.57
N ASN A 63 -11.48 -4.61 1.45
CA ASN A 63 -10.20 -5.31 1.52
C ASN A 63 -9.70 -5.45 2.97
N ASP A 64 -9.54 -6.69 3.44
CA ASP A 64 -9.14 -7.01 4.83
C ASP A 64 -7.79 -6.41 5.25
N VAL A 65 -6.86 -6.24 4.32
CA VAL A 65 -5.55 -5.64 4.61
C VAL A 65 -5.68 -4.14 4.80
N LEU A 66 -6.51 -3.48 3.97
CA LEU A 66 -6.74 -2.05 4.02
C LEU A 66 -7.66 -1.62 5.16
N GLN A 67 -8.51 -2.51 5.68
CA GLN A 67 -9.30 -2.28 6.90
C GLN A 67 -8.45 -1.96 8.14
N ASN A 68 -7.14 -2.20 8.11
CA ASN A 68 -6.21 -1.76 9.14
C ASN A 68 -6.00 -0.23 9.18
N PHE A 69 -6.50 0.51 8.20
CA PHE A 69 -6.37 1.96 8.07
C PHE A 69 -7.74 2.65 8.13
N PRO A 70 -7.80 3.93 8.57
CA PRO A 70 -9.05 4.69 8.55
C PRO A 70 -9.59 4.84 7.12
N ALA A 71 -10.85 4.48 6.89
CA ALA A 71 -11.48 4.52 5.58
C ALA A 71 -11.46 5.93 4.96
N ASP A 72 -11.68 6.97 5.76
CA ASP A 72 -11.65 8.36 5.29
C ASP A 72 -10.27 8.77 4.75
N ASP A 73 -9.20 8.29 5.37
CA ASP A 73 -7.83 8.57 4.93
C ASP A 73 -7.47 7.79 3.66
N LEU A 74 -7.94 6.54 3.53
CA LEU A 74 -7.84 5.78 2.28
C LEU A 74 -8.56 6.51 1.13
N GLN A 75 -9.82 6.90 1.37
CA GLN A 75 -10.65 7.57 0.38
C GLN A 75 -10.04 8.91 -0.04
N ARG A 76 -9.57 9.71 0.92
CA ARG A 76 -8.89 10.97 0.64
C ARG A 76 -7.66 10.77 -0.25
N ARG A 77 -6.77 9.84 0.10
CA ARG A 77 -5.54 9.57 -0.66
C ARG A 77 -5.84 9.07 -2.07
N PHE A 78 -6.78 8.14 -2.19
CA PHE A 78 -7.23 7.66 -3.49
C PHE A 78 -7.74 8.82 -4.36
N ASN A 79 -8.61 9.67 -3.81
CA ASN A 79 -9.14 10.84 -4.50
C ASN A 79 -8.05 11.84 -4.89
N ASP A 80 -7.05 12.07 -4.03
CA ASP A 80 -5.92 12.95 -4.32
C ASP A 80 -5.08 12.43 -5.50
N TYR A 81 -4.83 11.12 -5.57
CA TYR A 81 -4.10 10.50 -6.69
C TYR A 81 -4.91 10.49 -7.99
N VAL A 82 -6.21 10.19 -7.90
CA VAL A 82 -7.15 10.32 -9.00
C VAL A 82 -7.14 11.76 -9.53
N GLY A 83 -7.24 12.76 -8.66
CA GLY A 83 -7.18 14.17 -9.05
C GLY A 83 -5.89 14.55 -9.77
N LYS A 84 -4.74 14.03 -9.32
CA LYS A 84 -3.45 14.23 -10.02
C LYS A 84 -3.44 13.60 -11.41
N LEU A 85 -3.99 12.40 -11.56
CA LEU A 85 -4.07 11.68 -12.83
C LEU A 85 -5.06 12.34 -13.81
N THR A 86 -6.17 12.88 -13.30
CA THR A 86 -7.15 13.60 -14.11
C THR A 86 -6.66 14.99 -14.54
N ALA A 87 -5.88 15.67 -13.70
CA ALA A 87 -5.36 17.01 -14.01
C ALA A 87 -4.27 16.98 -15.10
N ASP A 88 -3.32 16.06 -14.98
CA ASP A 88 -2.30 15.80 -16.00
C ASP A 88 -1.90 14.33 -15.89
N PHE A 89 -2.32 13.52 -16.87
CA PHE A 89 -2.09 12.08 -16.81
C PHE A 89 -0.59 11.72 -16.84
N ALA A 90 0.22 12.43 -17.64
CA ALA A 90 1.64 12.14 -17.78
C ALA A 90 2.39 12.46 -16.48
N PHE A 91 2.17 13.66 -15.93
CA PHE A 91 2.80 14.09 -14.70
C PHE A 91 2.25 13.35 -13.46
N GLY A 92 0.93 13.14 -13.43
CA GLY A 92 0.23 12.38 -12.40
C GLY A 92 0.76 10.95 -12.32
N LYS A 93 0.94 10.27 -13.47
CA LYS A 93 1.49 8.92 -13.53
C LYS A 93 2.90 8.86 -12.92
N VAL A 94 3.78 9.81 -13.23
CA VAL A 94 5.11 9.87 -12.61
C VAL A 94 5.02 10.04 -11.09
N SER A 95 4.18 10.95 -10.61
CA SER A 95 3.97 11.21 -9.18
C SER A 95 3.45 9.97 -8.44
N VAL A 96 2.48 9.27 -9.04
CA VAL A 96 1.87 8.07 -8.46
C VAL A 96 2.85 6.89 -8.46
N LEU A 97 3.64 6.72 -9.54
CA LEU A 97 4.70 5.72 -9.60
C LEU A 97 5.83 5.98 -8.59
N GLN A 98 6.16 7.24 -8.32
CA GLN A 98 7.12 7.60 -7.27
C GLN A 98 6.63 7.18 -5.88
N GLU A 99 5.35 7.39 -5.57
CA GLU A 99 4.77 6.94 -4.29
C GLU A 99 4.80 5.41 -4.15
N ILE A 100 4.46 4.68 -5.21
CA ILE A 100 4.61 3.21 -5.25
C ILE A 100 6.08 2.81 -5.03
N GLY A 101 7.01 3.54 -5.65
CA GLY A 101 8.45 3.35 -5.48
C GLY A 101 8.94 3.56 -4.04
N LYS A 102 8.30 4.44 -3.25
CA LYS A 102 8.64 4.64 -1.83
C LYS A 102 8.28 3.42 -0.98
N ALA A 103 7.19 2.72 -1.30
CA ALA A 103 6.89 1.44 -0.65
C ALA A 103 7.91 0.36 -1.00
N LYS A 104 8.40 0.33 -2.25
CA LYS A 104 9.51 -0.56 -2.66
C LYS A 104 10.81 -0.27 -1.92
N LYS A 105 11.07 0.99 -1.52
CA LYS A 105 12.25 1.35 -0.69
C LYS A 105 12.17 0.89 0.76
N LYS A 106 11.18 0.08 1.13
CA LYS A 106 11.15 -0.67 2.38
C LYS A 106 11.01 -2.18 2.14
N PRO A 107 12.01 -2.84 1.53
CA PRO A 107 12.03 -4.30 1.51
C PRO A 107 12.54 -4.80 2.85
N ALA A 108 11.95 -4.40 4.00
CA ALA A 108 12.49 -4.65 5.36
C ALA A 108 13.93 -4.15 5.67
N GLU A 109 14.70 -3.70 4.68
CA GLU A 109 16.17 -3.84 4.66
C GLU A 109 16.83 -2.62 3.99
N ALA A 110 17.60 -1.87 4.77
CA ALA A 110 18.89 -1.36 4.31
C ALA A 110 20.04 -2.13 4.99
N ARG A 111 19.76 -3.36 5.45
CA ARG A 111 20.68 -4.26 6.14
C ARG A 111 20.27 -5.70 5.89
#